data_AF-A0AAT9WED4-F1
#
_entry.id   AF-A0AAT9WED4-F1
#
_cell.length_a   1.000
_cell.length_b   1.000
_cell.length_c   1.000
_cell.angle_alpha   90.00
_cell.angle_beta   90.00
_cell.angle_gamma   90.00
#
_symmetry.space_group_name_H-M   'P 1'
#
loop_
_entity.id
_entity.type
_entity.pdbx_description
1 polymer ?
#
loop_
_entity_poly.entity_id
_entity_poly.type
_entity_poly.pdbx_seq_one_letter_code
_entity_poly.pdbx_strand_id
1 'polypeptide(L)'
;MANVEHPDGEAGSPPVQDSPAGLSGKGAARRRFAKAGAGAAGVIATLGSRSAMAKQCLTPSAYCSGNVSHANYVTSGGLSPGYWKNHPRLWLSLTGINYSSNFSAFFPLSGNTSQLAACSCMDVLTPQKVPAGADPNNVAMHIMATLLNVRSKKITFLTEPQVKKIWTDYSFDRSWSPVPGKVWNGSEIVAYLSSTMD
;
A
#
# COMPACT_ATOMS: atom_id res chain seq x y z
N MET A 1 -67.04 -64.80 -9.66
CA MET A 1 -67.72 -63.82 -8.80
C MET A 1 -67.01 -62.50 -8.99
N ALA A 2 -67.68 -61.58 -9.68
CA ALA A 2 -67.24 -60.24 -9.98
C ALA A 2 -67.95 -59.26 -9.02
N ASN A 3 -67.21 -58.27 -8.52
CA ASN A 3 -67.66 -56.95 -8.04
C ASN A 3 -66.65 -55.98 -8.69
N VAL A 4 -66.98 -55.11 -9.66
CA VAL A 4 -67.83 -53.89 -9.63
C VAL A 4 -67.34 -52.97 -8.49
N GLU A 5 -66.79 -51.76 -8.68
CA GLU A 5 -67.31 -50.54 -9.34
C GLU A 5 -66.19 -49.56 -9.84
N HIS A 6 -66.56 -48.72 -10.83
CA HIS A 6 -65.89 -47.52 -11.44
C HIS A 6 -66.11 -46.24 -10.56
N PRO A 7 -65.72 -44.98 -10.93
CA PRO A 7 -64.58 -44.36 -11.67
C PRO A 7 -63.89 -43.22 -10.80
N ASP A 8 -62.82 -42.52 -11.20
CA ASP A 8 -62.82 -41.20 -11.89
C ASP A 8 -61.37 -40.63 -11.98
N GLY A 9 -61.06 -39.89 -13.06
CA GLY A 9 -60.29 -38.63 -12.95
C GLY A 9 -58.79 -38.55 -13.32
N GLU A 10 -58.53 -37.99 -14.51
CA GLU A 10 -57.53 -36.94 -14.80
C GLU A 10 -56.06 -37.27 -15.12
N ALA A 11 -55.45 -36.33 -15.85
CA ALA A 11 -54.43 -36.48 -16.87
C ALA A 11 -52.99 -36.06 -16.47
N GLY A 12 -52.00 -36.46 -17.28
CA GLY A 12 -50.77 -35.67 -17.53
C GLY A 12 -49.46 -36.16 -16.91
N SER A 13 -48.49 -36.50 -17.78
CA SER A 13 -47.15 -37.03 -17.53
C SER A 13 -46.15 -36.10 -16.80
N PRO A 14 -45.06 -36.63 -16.18
CA PRO A 14 -43.96 -35.85 -15.60
C PRO A 14 -42.75 -35.61 -16.55
N PRO A 15 -41.79 -34.70 -16.21
CA PRO A 15 -40.88 -34.05 -17.14
C PRO A 15 -39.47 -34.65 -17.18
N VAL A 16 -38.69 -34.31 -18.22
CA VAL A 16 -37.23 -34.58 -18.29
C VAL A 16 -36.47 -33.31 -18.68
N GLN A 17 -35.33 -33.12 -18.01
CA GLN A 17 -34.50 -31.92 -17.89
C GLN A 17 -33.49 -31.77 -19.04
N ASP A 18 -33.14 -30.52 -19.38
CA ASP A 18 -32.18 -30.17 -20.43
C ASP A 18 -31.10 -29.20 -19.90
N SER A 19 -29.83 -29.46 -20.25
CA SER A 19 -28.67 -28.54 -20.22
C SER A 19 -27.39 -29.28 -20.67
N PRO A 20 -26.30 -28.62 -21.14
CA PRO A 20 -26.12 -27.24 -21.64
C PRO A 20 -25.16 -27.10 -22.87
N ALA A 21 -24.87 -25.85 -23.25
CA ALA A 21 -23.57 -25.30 -23.75
C ALA A 21 -23.48 -24.78 -25.20
N GLY A 22 -22.97 -23.54 -25.34
CA GLY A 22 -22.36 -22.98 -26.55
C GLY A 22 -22.50 -21.46 -26.72
N LEU A 23 -21.45 -20.69 -26.39
CA LEU A 23 -21.33 -19.25 -26.72
C LEU A 23 -20.40 -19.04 -27.93
N SER A 24 -20.74 -18.06 -28.78
CA SER A 24 -19.90 -17.19 -29.66
C SER A 24 -20.48 -17.07 -31.08
N GLY A 25 -20.57 -15.92 -31.76
CA GLY A 25 -20.15 -14.55 -31.47
C GLY A 25 -20.43 -13.61 -32.66
N LYS A 26 -20.35 -12.29 -32.39
CA LYS A 26 -20.31 -11.13 -33.33
C LYS A 26 -21.63 -10.58 -33.86
N GLY A 27 -22.11 -9.54 -33.18
CA GLY A 27 -22.53 -8.30 -33.84
C GLY A 27 -24.03 -8.03 -33.99
N ALA A 28 -24.70 -7.65 -32.90
CA ALA A 28 -25.93 -6.87 -33.02
C ALA A 28 -26.17 -6.01 -31.77
N ALA A 29 -25.53 -4.85 -31.79
CA ALA A 29 -26.05 -3.58 -31.29
C ALA A 29 -27.46 -3.61 -30.65
N ARG A 30 -27.50 -3.41 -29.33
CA ARG A 30 -28.07 -2.21 -28.67
C ARG A 30 -28.31 -2.53 -27.20
N ARG A 31 -27.52 -1.88 -26.34
CA ARG A 31 -27.82 -1.64 -24.92
C ARG A 31 -29.29 -1.25 -24.83
N ARG A 32 -30.13 -2.13 -24.31
CA ARG A 32 -31.50 -1.79 -23.91
C ARG A 32 -31.46 -1.05 -22.57
N PHE A 33 -30.71 0.05 -22.54
CA PHE A 33 -30.84 1.11 -21.54
C PHE A 33 -31.85 2.11 -22.08
N ALA A 34 -33.13 1.72 -22.07
CA ALA A 34 -34.26 2.62 -22.13
C ALA A 34 -35.54 1.79 -22.06
N LYS A 35 -36.05 1.54 -20.85
CA LYS A 35 -37.51 1.60 -20.65
C LYS A 35 -37.88 1.81 -19.17
N ALA A 36 -38.29 3.05 -18.92
CA ALA A 36 -39.35 3.48 -18.00
C ALA A 36 -39.14 3.36 -16.48
N GLY A 37 -39.28 4.50 -15.82
CA GLY A 37 -39.54 4.57 -14.38
C GLY A 37 -39.12 5.89 -13.72
N ALA A 38 -39.61 7.02 -14.21
CA ALA A 38 -39.51 8.28 -13.48
C ALA A 38 -40.37 8.17 -12.20
N GLY A 39 -39.73 8.12 -11.04
CA GLY A 39 -40.38 8.06 -9.74
C GLY A 39 -39.38 8.30 -8.61
N ALA A 40 -39.38 9.54 -8.10
CA ALA A 40 -38.87 9.98 -6.80
C ALA A 40 -37.54 9.37 -6.30
N ALA A 41 -36.48 10.16 -6.50
CA ALA A 41 -35.24 10.24 -5.72
C ALA A 41 -35.10 9.26 -4.54
N GLY A 42 -34.37 8.17 -4.77
CA GLY A 42 -33.79 7.40 -3.68
C GLY A 42 -32.88 8.33 -2.87
N VAL A 43 -33.11 8.37 -1.56
CA VAL A 43 -32.22 9.04 -0.60
C VAL A 43 -30.80 8.61 -0.93
N ILE A 44 -30.01 9.55 -1.46
CA ILE A 44 -28.57 9.35 -1.61
C ILE A 44 -28.09 9.14 -0.19
N ALA A 45 -27.74 7.89 0.13
CA ALA A 45 -27.10 7.55 1.38
C ALA A 45 -25.99 8.57 1.58
N THR A 46 -26.06 9.29 2.70
CA THR A 46 -25.03 10.24 3.11
C THR A 46 -23.74 9.43 3.23
N LEU A 47 -22.98 9.35 2.14
CA LEU A 47 -21.63 8.84 2.15
C LEU A 47 -20.91 9.83 3.05
N GLY A 48 -20.77 9.45 4.32
CA GLY A 48 -20.05 10.20 5.33
C GLY A 48 -18.65 10.40 4.78
N SER A 49 -18.46 11.53 4.12
CA SER A 49 -17.20 11.98 3.57
C SER A 49 -16.31 12.34 4.74
N ARG A 50 -15.77 11.32 5.41
CA ARG A 50 -14.49 11.44 6.10
C ARG A 50 -13.41 11.40 5.04
N SER A 51 -13.41 12.35 4.12
CA SER A 51 -12.31 12.57 3.20
C SER A 51 -11.41 13.67 3.74
N ALA A 52 -10.11 13.39 3.64
CA ALA A 52 -9.08 14.34 3.24
C ALA A 52 -8.30 15.17 4.28
N MET A 53 -8.21 14.79 5.57
CA MET A 53 -7.20 15.41 6.47
C MET A 53 -6.48 14.43 7.42
N ALA A 54 -6.76 13.13 7.38
CA ALA A 54 -5.90 12.14 8.05
C ALA A 54 -4.89 11.64 7.03
N LYS A 55 -3.61 11.99 7.20
CA LYS A 55 -2.52 11.45 6.40
C LYS A 55 -2.53 9.92 6.51
N GLN A 56 -2.80 9.24 5.40
CA GLN A 56 -3.01 7.79 5.40
C GLN A 56 -1.66 7.09 5.44
N CYS A 57 -1.28 6.55 6.61
CA CYS A 57 -0.15 5.64 6.74
C CYS A 57 -0.54 4.25 6.26
N LEU A 58 -0.52 4.06 4.95
CA LEU A 58 -0.78 2.78 4.31
C LEU A 58 0.46 1.90 4.35
N THR A 59 0.28 0.58 4.43
CA THR A 59 1.37 -0.35 4.09
C THR A 59 1.72 -0.20 2.61
N PRO A 60 2.93 -0.61 2.18
CA PRO A 60 3.31 -0.42 0.78
C PRO A 60 2.38 -1.14 -0.21
N SER A 61 1.89 -2.32 0.14
CA SER A 61 0.93 -3.07 -0.66
C SER A 61 -0.46 -2.40 -0.70
N ALA A 62 -0.90 -1.77 0.39
CA ALA A 62 -2.13 -0.98 0.42
C ALA A 62 -1.99 0.30 -0.41
N TYR A 63 -0.82 0.95 -0.39
CA TYR A 63 -0.50 2.09 -1.24
C TYR A 63 -0.51 1.72 -2.73
N CYS A 64 0.01 0.55 -3.11
CA CYS A 64 -0.08 0.05 -4.49
C CYS A 64 -1.50 -0.26 -4.96
N SER A 65 -2.34 -0.83 -4.09
CA SER A 65 -3.66 -1.35 -4.47
C SER A 65 -4.78 -0.31 -4.36
N GLY A 66 -4.55 0.83 -3.72
CA GLY A 66 -5.61 1.81 -3.41
C GLY A 66 -6.69 1.24 -2.48
N ASN A 67 -6.43 0.09 -1.84
CA ASN A 67 -7.41 -0.62 -1.02
C ASN A 67 -7.53 0.03 0.36
N VAL A 68 -8.29 1.12 0.43
CA VAL A 68 -8.54 1.89 1.66
C VAL A 68 -9.59 1.25 2.58
N SER A 69 -10.30 0.21 2.14
CA SER A 69 -11.41 -0.40 2.88
C SER A 69 -11.00 -1.34 4.03
N HIS A 70 -9.75 -1.83 4.02
CA HIS A 70 -9.16 -2.66 5.08
C HIS A 70 -7.80 -2.17 5.56
N ALA A 71 -7.35 -1.00 5.08
CA ALA A 71 -6.18 -0.38 5.65
C ALA A 71 -6.55 0.01 7.09
N ASN A 72 -6.03 -0.73 8.07
CA ASN A 72 -5.99 -0.25 9.44
C ASN A 72 -5.52 1.20 9.36
N TYR A 73 -6.40 2.16 9.62
CA TYR A 73 -6.07 3.57 9.58
C TYR A 73 -5.09 3.82 10.73
N VAL A 74 -3.81 3.56 10.47
CA VAL A 74 -2.74 3.85 11.41
C VAL A 74 -2.58 5.36 11.33
N THR A 75 -2.83 6.04 12.44
CA THR A 75 -2.46 7.45 12.58
C THR A 75 -0.98 7.60 12.24
N SER A 76 -0.72 8.43 11.24
CA SER A 76 0.59 8.86 10.78
C SER A 76 1.24 9.74 11.85
N GLY A 77 1.83 9.12 12.87
CA GLY A 77 2.66 9.83 13.85
C GLY A 77 4.10 10.04 13.38
N GLY A 78 4.41 9.69 12.13
CA GLY A 78 5.76 9.72 11.58
C GLY A 78 6.32 11.13 11.49
N LEU A 79 7.54 11.31 11.97
CA LEU A 79 8.25 12.58 11.93
C LEU A 79 9.17 12.63 10.72
N SER A 80 9.20 13.77 10.03
CA SER A 80 10.02 13.99 8.85
C SER A 80 11.53 13.92 9.14
N PRO A 81 12.35 13.68 8.09
CA PRO A 81 13.79 13.80 8.19
C PRO A 81 14.27 15.14 8.78
N GLY A 82 13.59 16.24 8.42
CA GLY A 82 13.90 17.58 8.92
C GLY A 82 13.65 17.72 10.42
N TYR A 83 12.56 17.14 10.93
CA TYR A 83 12.30 17.10 12.36
C TYR A 83 13.42 16.37 13.11
N TRP A 84 13.77 15.16 12.67
CA TRP A 84 14.81 14.35 13.32
C TRP A 84 16.18 15.02 13.28
N LYS A 85 16.52 15.69 12.18
CA LYS A 85 17.75 16.47 12.03
C LYS A 85 17.86 17.58 13.09
N ASN A 86 16.76 18.25 13.40
CA ASN A 86 16.73 19.35 14.38
C ASN A 86 16.60 18.86 15.84
N HIS A 87 16.38 17.57 16.07
CA HIS A 87 16.19 16.98 17.40
C HIS A 87 17.15 15.80 17.71
N PRO A 88 18.48 15.95 17.56
CA PRO A 88 19.45 14.86 17.76
C PRO A 88 19.40 14.23 19.15
N ARG A 89 19.05 15.01 20.18
CA ARG A 89 18.93 14.52 21.57
C ARG A 89 17.89 13.41 21.71
N LEU A 90 16.83 13.45 20.90
CA LEU A 90 15.74 12.47 20.96
C LEU A 90 16.12 11.11 20.36
N TRP A 91 17.18 11.03 19.54
CA TRP A 91 17.55 9.80 18.86
C TRP A 91 17.98 8.74 19.85
N LEU A 92 18.94 9.07 20.71
CA LEU A 92 19.46 8.12 21.68
C LEU A 92 18.39 7.76 22.71
N SER A 93 17.62 8.73 23.20
CA SER A 93 16.61 8.51 24.25
C SER A 93 15.40 7.72 23.76
N LEU A 94 14.96 7.90 22.51
CA LEU A 94 13.74 7.25 21.98
C LEU A 94 14.02 6.02 21.13
N THR A 95 15.20 5.91 20.52
CA THR A 95 15.49 4.87 19.52
C THR A 95 16.76 4.05 19.82
N GLY A 96 17.58 4.50 20.78
CA GLY A 96 18.89 3.90 21.05
C GLY A 96 19.93 4.12 19.94
N ILE A 97 19.62 4.92 18.92
CA ILE A 97 20.54 5.25 17.82
C ILE A 97 21.30 6.52 18.17
N ASN A 98 22.63 6.49 18.03
CA ASN A 98 23.44 7.69 18.09
C ASN A 98 23.49 8.34 16.70
N TYR A 99 23.19 9.64 16.62
CA TYR A 99 23.16 10.39 15.36
C TYR A 99 24.54 10.47 14.67
N SER A 100 25.64 10.34 15.44
CA SER A 100 27.00 10.33 14.91
C SER A 100 27.47 8.96 14.42
N SER A 101 26.70 7.89 14.66
CA SER A 101 27.02 6.57 14.15
C SER A 101 26.99 6.55 12.62
N ASN A 102 27.88 5.76 12.02
CA ASN A 102 27.91 5.56 10.58
C ASN A 102 26.61 4.96 10.09
N PHE A 103 26.12 5.44 8.94
CA PHE A 103 24.91 4.93 8.33
C PHE A 103 25.02 3.44 7.97
N SER A 104 26.22 3.00 7.58
CA SER A 104 26.58 1.62 7.28
C SER A 104 26.38 0.64 8.46
N ALA A 105 26.28 1.13 9.70
CA ALA A 105 26.03 0.29 10.87
C ALA A 105 24.58 -0.23 10.92
N PHE A 106 23.63 0.49 10.31
CA PHE A 106 22.21 0.15 10.34
C PHE A 106 21.71 -0.41 9.02
N PHE A 107 22.36 -0.01 7.93
CA PHE A 107 21.92 -0.28 6.58
C PHE A 107 23.08 -0.81 5.74
N PRO A 108 22.94 -1.99 5.11
CA PRO A 108 23.98 -2.51 4.23
C PRO A 108 24.14 -1.61 3.02
N LEU A 109 25.38 -1.35 2.64
CA LEU A 109 25.71 -0.55 1.46
C LEU A 109 26.26 -1.46 0.37
N SER A 110 25.86 -1.19 -0.87
CA SER A 110 26.34 -1.90 -2.07
C SER A 110 26.70 -0.89 -3.15
N GLY A 111 27.36 -1.34 -4.23
CA GLY A 111 28.12 -0.50 -5.17
C GLY A 111 27.57 0.92 -5.39
N ASN A 112 26.29 1.04 -5.73
CA ASN A 112 25.59 2.30 -6.01
C ASN A 112 25.51 3.30 -4.84
N THR A 113 25.50 2.82 -3.61
CA THR A 113 25.38 3.61 -2.36
C THR A 113 26.63 3.50 -1.48
N SER A 114 27.67 2.80 -1.94
CA SER A 114 28.92 2.55 -1.20
C SER A 114 29.57 3.81 -0.62
N GLN A 115 29.43 4.95 -1.32
CA GLN A 115 29.95 6.24 -0.90
C GLN A 115 29.29 6.79 0.39
N LEU A 116 28.09 6.29 0.75
CA LEU A 116 27.43 6.64 2.02
C LEU A 116 28.13 6.03 3.24
N ALA A 117 29.11 5.13 3.05
CA ALA A 117 29.85 4.53 4.16
C ALA A 117 30.62 5.55 5.00
N ALA A 118 31.01 6.67 4.39
CA ALA A 118 31.68 7.79 5.05
C ALA A 118 30.71 8.76 5.76
N CYS A 119 29.39 8.61 5.54
CA CYS A 119 28.39 9.50 6.12
C CYS A 119 27.89 8.97 7.46
N SER A 120 27.80 9.86 8.45
CA SER A 120 27.03 9.56 9.67
C SER A 120 25.52 9.55 9.36
N CYS A 121 24.72 8.96 10.25
CA CYS A 121 23.26 9.01 10.13
C CYS A 121 22.72 10.44 10.08
N MET A 122 23.38 11.39 10.76
CA MET A 122 23.05 12.82 10.69
C MET A 122 23.44 13.45 9.34
N ASP A 123 24.57 13.06 8.76
CA ASP A 123 25.00 13.59 7.45
C ASP A 123 24.05 13.14 6.34
N VAL A 124 23.54 11.91 6.40
CA VAL A 124 22.54 11.39 5.47
C VAL A 124 21.24 12.21 5.48
N LEU A 125 20.86 12.81 6.61
CA LEU A 125 19.70 13.71 6.69
C LEU A 125 19.97 15.13 6.17
N THR A 126 21.21 15.40 5.74
CA THR A 126 21.63 16.68 5.16
C THR A 126 22.07 16.43 3.72
N PRO A 127 21.19 16.54 2.72
CA PRO A 127 21.50 16.22 1.33
C PRO A 127 22.80 16.84 0.79
N GLN A 128 23.17 18.03 1.26
CA GLN A 128 24.40 18.73 0.87
C GLN A 128 25.68 18.04 1.31
N LYS A 129 25.61 17.15 2.31
CA LYS A 129 26.75 16.37 2.81
C LYS A 129 26.84 14.97 2.18
N VAL A 130 25.80 14.55 1.47
CA VAL A 130 25.78 13.28 0.76
C VAL A 130 26.55 13.46 -0.56
N PRO A 131 27.50 12.57 -0.90
CA PRO A 131 28.20 12.64 -2.18
C PRO A 131 27.24 12.64 -3.37
N ALA A 132 27.50 13.52 -4.34
CA ALA A 132 26.65 13.66 -5.52
C ALA A 132 26.53 12.33 -6.28
N GLY A 133 25.30 11.92 -6.59
CA GLY A 133 25.01 10.67 -7.28
C GLY A 133 25.00 9.40 -6.42
N ALA A 134 25.47 9.46 -5.16
CA ALA A 134 25.35 8.32 -4.24
C ALA A 134 23.88 8.00 -3.95
N ASP A 135 23.07 9.03 -3.74
CA ASP A 135 21.63 8.90 -3.51
C ASP A 135 20.86 10.04 -4.21
N PRO A 136 20.61 9.93 -5.52
CA PRO A 136 20.08 11.03 -6.33
C PRO A 136 18.66 11.45 -5.94
N ASN A 137 17.90 10.58 -5.26
CA ASN A 137 16.55 10.89 -4.81
C ASN A 137 16.47 11.20 -3.32
N ASN A 138 17.59 11.20 -2.60
CA ASN A 138 17.64 11.28 -1.14
C ASN A 138 16.82 10.16 -0.45
N VAL A 139 16.80 8.95 -0.98
CA VAL A 139 16.11 7.80 -0.34
C VAL A 139 16.63 7.57 1.09
N ALA A 140 17.93 7.76 1.32
CA ALA A 140 18.62 7.50 2.57
C ALA A 140 18.11 8.39 3.72
N MET A 141 17.81 9.67 3.46
CA MET A 141 17.25 10.54 4.51
C MET A 141 15.85 10.07 4.93
N HIS A 142 15.02 9.66 3.97
CA HIS A 142 13.67 9.17 4.25
C HIS A 142 13.69 7.80 4.92
N ILE A 143 14.58 6.89 4.51
CA ILE A 143 14.66 5.58 5.17
C ILE A 143 15.19 5.69 6.61
N MET A 144 16.14 6.59 6.85
CA MET A 144 16.66 6.84 8.19
C MET A 144 15.57 7.39 9.11
N ALA A 145 14.80 8.38 8.63
CA ALA A 145 13.65 8.90 9.37
C ALA A 145 12.59 7.82 9.62
N THR A 146 12.34 6.93 8.65
CA THR A 146 11.44 5.78 8.84
C THR A 146 11.92 4.88 9.96
N LEU A 147 13.21 4.52 9.99
CA LEU A 147 13.78 3.67 11.04
C LEU A 147 13.64 4.33 12.42
N LEU A 148 13.90 5.63 12.53
CA LEU A 148 13.71 6.39 13.78
C LEU A 148 12.24 6.38 14.22
N ASN A 149 11.32 6.55 13.28
CA ASN A 149 9.88 6.50 13.54
C ASN A 149 9.42 5.11 14.02
N VAL A 150 9.93 4.03 13.42
CA VAL A 150 9.63 2.65 13.85
C VAL A 150 10.15 2.40 15.28
N ARG A 151 11.39 2.78 15.56
CA ARG A 151 12.00 2.54 16.87
C ARG A 151 11.40 3.38 17.98
N SER A 152 11.06 4.65 17.69
CA SER A 152 10.33 5.53 18.61
C SER A 152 8.84 5.20 18.75
N LYS A 153 8.36 4.14 18.09
CA LYS A 153 6.96 3.68 18.11
C LYS A 153 5.96 4.71 17.58
N LYS A 154 6.44 5.67 16.78
CA LYS A 154 5.61 6.67 16.09
C LYS A 154 4.82 6.08 14.94
N ILE A 155 5.34 5.02 14.33
CA ILE A 155 4.67 4.25 13.28
C ILE A 155 4.71 2.75 13.60
N THR A 156 3.66 2.04 13.18
CA THR A 156 3.52 0.59 13.39
C THR A 156 3.19 -0.19 12.12
N PHE A 157 2.90 0.48 11.00
CA PHE A 157 2.58 -0.16 9.71
C PHE A 157 3.81 -0.71 8.98
N LEU A 158 5.01 -0.26 9.37
CA LEU A 158 6.30 -0.81 8.93
C LEU A 158 7.09 -1.32 10.14
N THR A 159 7.78 -2.43 9.94
CA THR A 159 8.70 -3.03 10.91
C THR A 159 10.16 -2.72 10.53
N GLU A 160 11.07 -2.79 11.51
CA GLU A 160 12.51 -2.55 11.25
C GLU A 160 13.08 -3.49 10.17
N PRO A 161 12.77 -4.81 10.15
CA PRO A 161 13.21 -5.70 9.07
C PRO A 161 12.69 -5.27 7.69
N GLN A 162 11.45 -4.78 7.60
CA GLN A 162 10.90 -4.27 6.33
C GLN A 162 11.63 -3.01 5.86
N VAL A 163 11.91 -2.07 6.76
CA VAL A 163 12.66 -0.85 6.45
C VAL A 163 14.07 -1.19 5.95
N LYS A 164 14.76 -2.11 6.62
CA LYS A 164 16.07 -2.62 6.19
C LYS A 164 15.99 -3.32 4.84
N LYS A 165 14.95 -4.11 4.57
CA LYS A 165 14.75 -4.77 3.28
C LYS A 165 14.55 -3.77 2.13
N ILE A 166 13.70 -2.75 2.33
CA ILE A 166 13.49 -1.68 1.34
C ILE A 166 14.82 -1.04 0.97
N TRP A 167 15.65 -0.73 1.97
CA TRP A 167 16.97 -0.16 1.73
C TRP A 167 17.91 -1.12 0.98
N THR A 168 18.00 -2.38 1.42
CA THR A 168 18.89 -3.37 0.79
C THR A 168 18.58 -3.51 -0.69
N ASP A 169 17.31 -3.73 -1.03
CA ASP A 169 16.87 -3.90 -2.42
C ASP A 169 17.18 -2.62 -3.24
N TYR A 170 16.87 -1.44 -2.68
CA TYR A 170 17.20 -0.16 -3.32
C TYR A 170 18.71 0.04 -3.52
N SER A 171 19.52 -0.35 -2.54
CA SER A 171 20.97 -0.19 -2.59
C SER A 171 21.57 -1.02 -3.73
N PHE A 172 21.09 -2.26 -3.93
CA PHE A 172 21.55 -3.13 -5.00
C PHE A 172 21.01 -2.70 -6.36
N ASP A 173 19.69 -2.57 -6.50
CA ASP A 173 19.02 -2.50 -7.80
C ASP A 173 18.47 -1.10 -8.14
N ARG A 174 18.73 -0.08 -7.29
CA ARG A 174 18.11 1.26 -7.36
C ARG A 174 16.58 1.23 -7.35
N SER A 175 16.01 0.10 -6.93
CA SER A 175 14.59 -0.17 -7.02
C SER A 175 14.15 -1.16 -5.94
N TRP A 176 12.84 -1.18 -5.69
CA TRP A 176 12.23 -2.08 -4.71
C TRP A 176 10.81 -2.45 -5.13
N SER A 177 10.38 -3.66 -4.84
CA SER A 177 9.04 -4.14 -5.21
C SER A 177 8.16 -4.35 -3.97
N PRO A 178 7.14 -3.49 -3.73
CA PRO A 178 6.18 -3.68 -2.65
C PRO A 178 5.22 -4.85 -2.87
N VAL A 179 4.90 -5.13 -4.14
CA VAL A 179 4.01 -6.21 -4.57
C VAL A 179 4.53 -6.81 -5.88
N PRO A 180 4.35 -8.12 -6.11
CA PRO A 180 4.77 -8.76 -7.36
C PRO A 180 4.26 -7.99 -8.59
N GLY A 181 5.14 -7.75 -9.56
CA GLY A 181 4.81 -7.06 -10.81
C GLY A 181 4.81 -5.53 -10.74
N LYS A 182 4.98 -4.91 -9.56
CA LYS A 182 5.19 -3.47 -9.43
C LYS A 182 6.56 -3.20 -8.85
N VAL A 183 7.40 -2.50 -9.62
CA VAL A 183 8.73 -2.04 -9.19
C VAL A 183 8.65 -0.54 -8.94
N TRP A 184 9.20 -0.10 -7.81
CA TRP A 184 9.36 1.29 -7.44
C TRP A 184 10.81 1.71 -7.58
N ASN A 185 11.04 2.84 -8.24
CA ASN A 185 12.36 3.48 -8.25
C ASN A 185 12.55 4.38 -7.01
N GLY A 186 13.72 5.01 -6.90
CA GLY A 186 14.03 5.90 -5.77
C GLY A 186 13.00 7.03 -5.54
N SER A 187 12.43 7.61 -6.59
CA SER A 187 11.45 8.70 -6.43
C SER A 187 10.08 8.17 -5.96
N GLU A 188 9.63 7.01 -6.45
CA GLU A 188 8.41 6.35 -5.97
C GLU A 188 8.55 5.91 -4.50
N ILE A 189 9.74 5.39 -4.11
CA ILE A 189 10.05 5.06 -2.71
C ILE A 189 9.96 6.30 -1.83
N VAL A 190 10.56 7.42 -2.26
CA VAL A 190 10.53 8.68 -1.51
C VAL A 190 9.12 9.25 -1.42
N ALA A 191 8.34 9.20 -2.51
CA ALA A 191 6.96 9.65 -2.51
C ALA A 191 6.12 8.87 -1.48
N TYR A 192 6.27 7.54 -1.46
CA TYR A 192 5.62 6.70 -0.47
C TYR A 192 6.09 7.03 0.97
N LEU A 193 7.40 7.03 1.24
CA LEU A 193 7.90 7.28 2.59
C LEU A 193 7.53 8.69 3.09
N SER A 194 7.61 9.71 2.23
CA SER A 194 7.21 11.07 2.56
C SER A 194 5.72 11.19 2.85
N SER A 195 4.87 10.42 2.16
CA SER A 195 3.44 10.34 2.45
C SER A 195 3.13 9.80 3.85
N THR A 196 4.12 9.23 4.54
CA THR A 196 3.97 8.67 5.90
C THR A 196 4.57 9.53 7.02
N MET A 197 5.22 10.66 6.71
CA MET A 197 5.93 11.50 7.70
C MET A 197 5.66 13.00 7.56
N ASP A 198 5.35 13.69 8.66
CA ASP A 198 5.08 15.13 8.74
C ASP A 198 6.31 16.00 9.01
#